data_AF-A0A176YB61-F1
#
_entry.id   AF-A0A176YB61-F1
#
_cell.length_a   1.000
_cell.length_b   1.000
_cell.length_c   1.000
_cell.angle_alpha   90.00
_cell.angle_beta   90.00
_cell.angle_gamma   90.00
#
_symmetry.space_group_name_H-M   'P 1'
#
loop_
_entity.id
_entity.type
_entity.pdbx_description
1 polymer ?
#
loop_
_entity_poly.entity_id
_entity_poly.type
_entity_poly.pdbx_seq_one_letter_code
_entity_poly.pdbx_strand_id
1 'polypeptide(L)'
;MVRGRRFYLLVAGVVCLLAGFLFLTPHVAPQEPDVFVKRKGTDKIVVFVHGILGDAQGTFTNETTQAYWPRLVAEDPDMDSFDILAINYDAALTSKMSIEQIATVVRTTLEDHRVFDDYNEIYFVCHSMGGLVVKRMLIDLWQARSAFLEQQVSGIVFISTPAKGANGANYLELLARLGGVRPLVDLRTYDVNTYLQILENQWKDYVDRGRRDRVPRVFVAYETQPTHGYLVVPQLYTETPQDDRAYPVTADHLSIVKPADRNSRVYDWVKHRIEEASEAHAAVPFKEWGSGPGAWERLDSLIRQFSLPTARRDGFNLKISGDASAINDVGRLSVMGTYRAATWADMFDHIVAANTCIHFTASSSRRELRFSSPDAAKQCPTGRTVCPSAAC
;
A
#
# COMPACT_ATOMS: atom_id res chain seq x y z
N MET A 1 -22.48 -68.06 28.41
CA MET A 1 -22.08 -67.57 27.07
C MET A 1 -22.58 -66.12 26.81
N VAL A 2 -22.45 -65.19 27.77
CA VAL A 2 -22.99 -63.80 27.65
C VAL A 2 -21.96 -62.71 28.04
N ARG A 3 -20.77 -63.06 28.56
CA ARG A 3 -19.74 -62.07 28.95
C ARG A 3 -18.78 -61.64 27.83
N GLY A 4 -18.72 -62.34 26.69
CA GLY A 4 -17.80 -62.01 25.59
C GLY A 4 -18.30 -60.92 24.62
N ARG A 5 -19.61 -60.81 24.41
CA ARG A 5 -20.18 -59.90 23.38
C ARG A 5 -20.22 -58.43 23.77
N ARG A 6 -20.26 -58.11 25.09
CA ARG A 6 -20.27 -56.71 25.56
C ARG A 6 -18.88 -56.06 25.56
N PHE A 7 -17.80 -56.85 25.61
CA PHE A 7 -16.43 -56.32 25.60
C PHE A 7 -15.98 -55.92 24.18
N TYR A 8 -16.36 -56.70 23.16
CA TYR A 8 -16.02 -56.39 21.77
C TYR A 8 -16.74 -55.16 21.22
N LEU A 9 -17.98 -54.89 21.64
CA LEU A 9 -18.72 -53.69 21.23
C LEU A 9 -18.17 -52.40 21.86
N LEU A 10 -17.63 -52.49 23.09
CA LEU A 10 -17.00 -51.36 23.77
C LEU A 10 -15.63 -51.02 23.18
N VAL A 11 -14.83 -52.02 22.81
CA VAL A 11 -13.53 -51.81 22.16
C VAL A 11 -13.68 -51.33 20.71
N ALA A 12 -14.66 -51.86 19.95
CA ALA A 12 -14.93 -51.39 18.58
C ALA A 12 -15.48 -49.95 18.53
N GLY A 13 -16.31 -49.56 19.52
CA GLY A 13 -16.82 -48.19 19.65
C GLY A 13 -15.73 -47.17 19.99
N VAL A 14 -14.77 -47.53 20.85
CA VAL A 14 -13.63 -46.66 21.20
C VAL A 14 -12.62 -46.54 20.05
N VAL A 15 -12.40 -47.60 19.27
CA VAL A 15 -11.52 -47.54 18.09
C VAL A 15 -12.15 -46.73 16.95
N CYS A 16 -13.48 -46.75 16.77
CA CYS A 16 -14.15 -45.85 15.80
C CYS A 16 -14.17 -44.38 16.27
N LEU A 17 -14.30 -44.12 17.57
CA LEU A 17 -14.21 -42.76 18.13
C LEU A 17 -12.79 -42.19 18.08
N LEU A 18 -11.76 -43.03 18.18
CA LEU A 18 -10.36 -42.62 18.02
C LEU A 18 -9.91 -42.53 16.54
N ALA A 19 -10.48 -43.35 15.65
CA ALA A 19 -10.22 -43.26 14.20
C ALA A 19 -10.94 -42.06 13.54
N GLY A 20 -12.08 -41.63 14.09
CA GLY A 20 -12.78 -40.41 13.66
C GLY A 20 -12.07 -39.11 14.04
N PHE A 21 -11.06 -39.17 14.93
CA PHE A 21 -10.28 -38.01 15.36
C PHE A 21 -8.96 -37.83 14.59
N LEU A 22 -8.59 -38.75 13.70
CA LEU A 22 -7.28 -38.74 13.02
C LEU A 22 -7.28 -38.25 11.56
N PHE A 23 -8.40 -37.78 11.04
CA PHE A 23 -8.47 -37.19 9.69
C PHE A 23 -9.25 -35.87 9.65
N LEU A 24 -9.11 -35.03 10.67
CA LEU A 24 -9.21 -33.59 10.43
C LEU A 24 -7.94 -33.20 9.68
N THR A 25 -7.97 -33.38 8.35
CA THR A 25 -7.13 -32.54 7.50
C THR A 25 -7.38 -31.10 7.97
N PRO A 26 -6.34 -30.29 8.25
CA PRO A 26 -6.58 -28.89 8.51
C PRO A 26 -7.30 -28.38 7.27
N HIS A 27 -8.59 -28.10 7.42
CA HIS A 27 -9.37 -27.48 6.37
C HIS A 27 -8.78 -26.08 6.28
N VAL A 28 -7.81 -25.91 5.38
CA VAL A 28 -7.41 -24.59 4.94
C VAL A 28 -8.66 -24.06 4.27
N ALA A 29 -9.42 -23.23 4.99
CA ALA A 29 -10.54 -22.52 4.41
C ALA A 29 -10.04 -21.86 3.12
N PRO A 30 -10.81 -21.92 2.02
CA PRO A 30 -10.43 -21.22 0.79
C PRO A 30 -10.07 -19.79 1.15
N GLN A 31 -8.89 -19.32 0.75
CA GLN A 31 -8.59 -17.90 0.91
C GLN A 31 -9.57 -17.14 0.02
N GLU A 32 -10.35 -16.26 0.63
CA GLU A 32 -11.24 -15.36 -0.11
C GLU A 32 -10.40 -14.53 -1.10
N PRO A 33 -10.91 -14.25 -2.31
CA PRO A 33 -10.14 -13.51 -3.31
C PRO A 33 -9.93 -12.05 -2.88
N ASP A 34 -8.94 -11.38 -3.48
CA ASP A 34 -8.87 -9.93 -3.44
C ASP A 34 -10.16 -9.32 -4.02
N VAL A 35 -10.67 -8.26 -3.41
CA VAL A 35 -11.94 -7.64 -3.79
C VAL A 35 -11.72 -6.21 -4.27
N PHE A 36 -11.79 -6.00 -5.58
CA PHE A 36 -12.07 -4.67 -6.13
C PHE A 36 -13.54 -4.35 -5.91
N VAL A 37 -13.80 -3.41 -4.99
CA VAL A 37 -15.16 -2.99 -4.63
C VAL A 37 -15.64 -1.87 -5.54
N LYS A 38 -14.72 -1.02 -6.01
CA LYS A 38 -14.95 0.01 -7.03
C LYS A 38 -13.71 0.15 -7.91
N ARG A 39 -13.89 0.13 -9.24
CA ARG A 39 -12.86 0.37 -10.24
C ARG A 39 -13.43 1.17 -11.42
N LYS A 40 -13.49 2.49 -11.26
CA LYS A 40 -13.91 3.45 -12.28
C LYS A 40 -12.73 3.94 -13.14
N GLY A 41 -11.49 3.59 -12.78
CA GLY A 41 -10.29 4.06 -13.46
C GLY A 41 -9.90 5.46 -13.03
N THR A 42 -10.12 5.78 -11.76
CA THR A 42 -9.61 7.01 -11.15
C THR A 42 -8.10 6.92 -10.97
N ASP A 43 -7.43 8.05 -10.75
CA ASP A 43 -6.00 8.09 -10.44
C ASP A 43 -5.71 7.89 -8.94
N LYS A 44 -6.73 7.80 -8.09
CA LYS A 44 -6.64 7.59 -6.64
C LYS A 44 -7.22 6.24 -6.23
N ILE A 45 -6.62 5.58 -5.24
CA ILE A 45 -7.09 4.30 -4.70
C ILE A 45 -6.95 4.20 -3.19
N VAL A 46 -7.99 3.67 -2.52
CA VAL A 46 -7.93 3.24 -1.12
C VAL A 46 -7.79 1.72 -1.05
N VAL A 47 -6.73 1.27 -0.39
CA VAL A 47 -6.38 -0.13 -0.19
C VAL A 47 -6.60 -0.52 1.27
N PHE A 48 -7.55 -1.42 1.50
CA PHE A 48 -7.83 -2.01 2.81
C PHE A 48 -6.95 -3.24 3.03
N VAL A 49 -6.25 -3.27 4.17
CA VAL A 49 -5.29 -4.32 4.52
C VAL A 49 -5.68 -4.92 5.88
N HIS A 50 -6.11 -6.18 5.86
CA HIS A 50 -6.63 -6.86 7.05
C HIS A 50 -5.55 -7.24 8.07
N GLY A 51 -5.97 -7.70 9.25
CA GLY A 51 -5.09 -8.22 10.29
C GLY A 51 -4.90 -9.73 10.23
N ILE A 52 -4.17 -10.25 11.22
CA ILE A 52 -4.06 -11.69 11.47
C ILE A 52 -5.42 -12.30 11.82
N LEU A 53 -5.64 -13.57 11.47
CA LEU A 53 -6.92 -14.30 11.57
C LEU A 53 -8.08 -13.73 10.75
N GLY A 54 -7.84 -12.67 9.98
CA GLY A 54 -8.84 -12.06 9.12
C GLY A 54 -8.64 -12.39 7.65
N ASP A 55 -9.56 -11.88 6.85
CA ASP A 55 -9.52 -11.84 5.39
C ASP A 55 -10.06 -10.48 4.89
N ALA A 56 -9.97 -10.24 3.58
CA ALA A 56 -10.41 -8.99 2.93
C ALA A 56 -11.91 -8.64 3.16
N GLN A 57 -12.77 -9.61 3.44
CA GLN A 57 -14.21 -9.44 3.60
C GLN A 57 -14.61 -9.38 5.08
N GLY A 58 -14.32 -10.44 5.84
CA GLY A 58 -14.74 -10.64 7.23
C GLY A 58 -14.16 -9.62 8.20
N THR A 59 -12.92 -9.17 7.97
CA THR A 59 -12.24 -8.18 8.84
C THR A 59 -13.02 -6.87 8.90
N PHE A 60 -13.54 -6.43 7.76
CA PHE A 60 -14.16 -5.12 7.60
C PHE A 60 -15.69 -5.17 7.52
N THR A 61 -16.30 -6.31 7.85
CA THR A 61 -17.76 -6.48 7.84
C THR A 61 -18.31 -6.43 9.26
N ASN A 62 -19.24 -5.51 9.51
CA ASN A 62 -19.99 -5.44 10.74
C ASN A 62 -20.94 -6.63 10.86
N GLU A 63 -20.79 -7.41 11.94
CA GLU A 63 -21.55 -8.65 12.13
C GLU A 63 -23.05 -8.41 12.38
N THR A 64 -23.41 -7.24 12.93
CA THR A 64 -24.80 -6.91 13.24
C THR A 64 -25.52 -6.30 12.05
N THR A 65 -24.94 -5.28 11.42
CA THR A 65 -25.58 -4.58 10.29
C THR A 65 -25.27 -5.19 8.94
N GLN A 66 -24.30 -6.11 8.87
CA GLN A 66 -23.74 -6.65 7.62
C GLN A 66 -23.13 -5.58 6.72
N ALA A 67 -22.87 -4.38 7.26
CA ALA A 67 -22.20 -3.32 6.53
C ALA A 67 -20.73 -3.68 6.30
N TYR A 68 -20.30 -3.61 5.05
CA TYR A 68 -18.92 -3.85 4.65
C TYR A 68 -18.22 -2.52 4.39
N TRP A 69 -17.18 -2.21 5.17
CA TRP A 69 -16.57 -0.87 5.17
C TRP A 69 -16.06 -0.43 3.78
N PRO A 70 -15.29 -1.23 3.03
CA PRO A 70 -14.92 -0.87 1.65
C PRO A 70 -16.11 -0.53 0.74
N ARG A 71 -17.27 -1.19 0.92
CA ARG A 71 -18.51 -0.84 0.19
C ARG A 71 -19.10 0.48 0.67
N LEU A 72 -19.09 0.75 1.98
CA LEU A 72 -19.51 2.05 2.51
C LEU A 72 -18.71 3.20 1.88
N VAL A 73 -17.39 3.02 1.71
CA VAL A 73 -16.54 4.01 1.02
C VAL A 73 -16.86 4.10 -0.47
N ALA A 74 -17.06 2.97 -1.15
CA ALA A 74 -17.39 2.94 -2.57
C ALA A 74 -18.72 3.63 -2.90
N GLU A 75 -19.69 3.60 -1.97
CA GLU A 75 -21.03 4.19 -2.11
C GLU A 75 -21.14 5.62 -1.55
N ASP A 76 -20.06 6.17 -1.02
CA ASP A 76 -19.99 7.53 -0.49
C ASP A 76 -19.70 8.55 -1.61
N PRO A 77 -20.62 9.51 -1.88
CA PRO A 77 -20.40 10.54 -2.89
C PRO A 77 -19.14 11.37 -2.66
N ASP A 78 -18.76 11.61 -1.40
CA ASP A 78 -17.56 12.39 -1.07
C ASP A 78 -16.27 11.62 -1.43
N MET A 79 -16.38 10.29 -1.58
CA MET A 79 -15.27 9.39 -1.91
C MET A 79 -15.34 8.90 -3.36
N ASP A 80 -16.13 9.54 -4.23
CA ASP A 80 -16.36 9.03 -5.58
C ASP A 80 -15.09 8.98 -6.44
N SER A 81 -14.14 9.87 -6.18
CA SER A 81 -12.85 9.99 -6.87
C SER A 81 -11.81 8.92 -6.51
N PHE A 82 -12.13 7.96 -5.65
CA PHE A 82 -11.20 6.91 -5.21
C PHE A 82 -11.69 5.53 -5.61
N ASP A 83 -10.90 4.77 -6.36
CA ASP A 83 -11.12 3.33 -6.50
C ASP A 83 -10.81 2.61 -5.18
N ILE A 84 -11.43 1.45 -4.98
CA ILE A 84 -11.41 0.76 -3.67
C ILE A 84 -11.02 -0.70 -3.86
N LEU A 85 -9.96 -1.11 -3.18
CA LEU A 85 -9.44 -2.47 -3.16
C LEU A 85 -9.33 -2.96 -1.71
N ALA A 86 -9.81 -4.15 -1.43
CA ALA A 86 -9.46 -4.90 -0.23
C ALA A 86 -8.60 -6.08 -0.64
N ILE A 87 -7.36 -6.11 -0.16
CA ILE A 87 -6.42 -7.20 -0.48
C ILE A 87 -6.53 -8.31 0.53
N ASN A 88 -6.30 -9.54 0.08
CA ASN A 88 -6.25 -10.72 0.93
C ASN A 88 -4.83 -11.31 0.93
N TYR A 89 -4.45 -11.90 2.06
CA TYR A 89 -3.23 -12.69 2.17
C TYR A 89 -3.36 -13.77 3.26
N ASP A 90 -2.45 -14.76 3.25
CA ASP A 90 -2.46 -15.80 4.29
C ASP A 90 -2.15 -15.19 5.67
N ALA A 91 -3.19 -15.03 6.47
CA ALA A 91 -3.12 -14.49 7.81
C ALA A 91 -3.56 -15.51 8.87
N ALA A 92 -3.66 -16.79 8.51
CA ALA A 92 -4.02 -17.84 9.46
C ALA A 92 -2.91 -18.02 10.51
N LEU A 93 -3.25 -18.40 11.74
CA LEU A 93 -2.24 -18.70 12.78
C LEU A 93 -1.35 -19.90 12.45
N THR A 94 -1.83 -20.77 11.57
CA THR A 94 -1.06 -21.90 11.04
C THR A 94 -0.08 -21.48 9.96
N SER A 95 -0.19 -20.24 9.46
CA SER A 95 0.74 -19.73 8.49
C SER A 95 2.14 -19.69 9.09
N LYS A 96 3.12 -20.16 8.32
CA LYS A 96 4.53 -20.11 8.69
C LYS A 96 5.22 -18.88 8.11
N MET A 97 4.47 -18.00 7.47
CA MET A 97 5.03 -16.82 6.84
C MET A 97 5.39 -15.76 7.89
N SER A 98 6.57 -15.19 7.76
CA SER A 98 6.95 -13.99 8.54
C SER A 98 6.29 -12.73 7.96
N ILE A 99 6.32 -11.62 8.70
CA ILE A 99 5.78 -10.33 8.22
C ILE A 99 6.47 -9.89 6.92
N GLU A 100 7.76 -10.18 6.75
CA GLU A 100 8.52 -9.89 5.52
C GLU A 100 8.05 -10.71 4.33
N GLN A 101 7.73 -11.99 4.55
CA GLN A 101 7.19 -12.85 3.50
C GLN A 101 5.78 -12.40 3.12
N ILE A 102 4.94 -12.07 4.09
CA ILE A 102 3.60 -11.51 3.86
C ILE A 102 3.70 -10.15 3.13
N ALA A 103 4.63 -9.28 3.51
CA ALA A 103 4.87 -8.01 2.83
C ALA A 103 5.28 -8.20 1.37
N THR A 104 6.08 -9.24 1.08
CA THR A 104 6.42 -9.61 -0.30
C THR A 104 5.17 -10.06 -1.07
N VAL A 105 4.33 -10.91 -0.47
CA VAL A 105 3.05 -11.34 -1.08
C VAL A 105 2.16 -10.14 -1.37
N VAL A 106 1.91 -9.29 -0.38
CA VAL A 106 1.09 -8.07 -0.52
C VAL A 106 1.64 -7.17 -1.62
N ARG A 107 2.96 -6.95 -1.66
CA ARG A 107 3.59 -6.17 -2.73
C ARG A 107 3.30 -6.78 -4.10
N THR A 108 3.55 -8.07 -4.28
CA THR A 108 3.31 -8.77 -5.55
C THR A 108 1.85 -8.70 -5.96
N THR A 109 0.92 -8.88 -5.02
CA THR A 109 -0.52 -8.72 -5.26
C THR A 109 -0.85 -7.31 -5.77
N LEU A 110 -0.29 -6.26 -5.16
CA LEU A 110 -0.51 -4.88 -5.61
C LEU A 110 0.13 -4.62 -6.99
N GLU A 111 1.29 -5.22 -7.29
CA GLU A 111 1.92 -5.17 -8.62
C GLU A 111 1.06 -5.88 -9.68
N ASP A 112 0.52 -7.07 -9.38
CA ASP A 112 -0.33 -7.86 -10.28
C ASP A 112 -1.67 -7.16 -10.56
N HIS A 113 -2.24 -6.51 -9.54
CA HIS A 113 -3.42 -5.65 -9.69
C HIS A 113 -3.11 -4.29 -10.32
N ARG A 114 -1.84 -4.05 -10.67
CA ARG A 114 -1.36 -2.83 -11.32
C ARG A 114 -1.57 -1.58 -10.49
N VAL A 115 -1.64 -1.70 -9.16
CA VAL A 115 -1.91 -0.57 -8.25
C VAL A 115 -0.83 0.51 -8.38
N PHE A 116 0.42 0.09 -8.45
CA PHE A 116 1.56 0.98 -8.64
C PHE A 116 1.67 1.56 -10.06
N ASP A 117 0.98 0.97 -11.02
CA ASP A 117 1.01 1.38 -12.42
C ASP A 117 -0.14 2.35 -12.73
N ASP A 118 -1.34 2.04 -12.25
CA ASP A 118 -2.58 2.68 -12.69
C ASP A 118 -2.98 3.87 -11.78
N TYR A 119 -2.42 3.99 -10.57
CA TYR A 119 -2.78 5.03 -9.60
C TYR A 119 -1.60 5.92 -9.20
N ASN A 120 -1.85 7.21 -9.05
CA ASN A 120 -0.88 8.21 -8.62
C ASN A 120 -1.02 8.57 -7.13
N GLU A 121 -2.20 8.38 -6.55
CA GLU A 121 -2.44 8.58 -5.12
C GLU A 121 -2.95 7.29 -4.47
N ILE A 122 -2.11 6.67 -3.65
CA ILE A 122 -2.39 5.41 -2.96
C ILE A 122 -2.59 5.70 -1.46
N TYR A 123 -3.70 5.20 -0.92
CA TYR A 123 -4.07 5.33 0.49
C TYR A 123 -4.20 3.95 1.11
N PHE A 124 -3.59 3.73 2.27
CA PHE A 124 -3.71 2.47 3.01
C PHE A 124 -4.57 2.64 4.25
N VAL A 125 -5.58 1.77 4.42
CA VAL A 125 -6.33 1.61 5.67
C VAL A 125 -6.00 0.24 6.24
N CYS A 126 -5.20 0.24 7.30
CA CYS A 126 -4.58 -0.96 7.82
C CYS A 126 -5.15 -1.33 9.19
N HIS A 127 -5.52 -2.59 9.37
CA HIS A 127 -5.91 -3.11 10.68
C HIS A 127 -4.79 -3.97 11.30
N SER A 128 -4.50 -3.74 12.58
CA SER A 128 -3.65 -4.64 13.37
C SER A 128 -2.33 -4.99 12.67
N MET A 129 -2.00 -6.28 12.50
CA MET A 129 -0.81 -6.78 11.79
C MET A 129 -0.66 -6.22 10.36
N GLY A 130 -1.76 -5.92 9.66
CA GLY A 130 -1.72 -5.37 8.30
C GLY A 130 -0.93 -4.06 8.22
N GLY A 131 -0.93 -3.26 9.30
CA GLY A 131 -0.11 -2.06 9.38
C GLY A 131 1.40 -2.35 9.39
N LEU A 132 1.82 -3.42 10.06
CA LEU A 132 3.22 -3.86 10.09
C LEU A 132 3.67 -4.38 8.71
N VAL A 133 2.77 -5.11 8.04
CA VAL A 133 2.98 -5.60 6.66
C VAL A 133 3.19 -4.43 5.70
N VAL A 134 2.32 -3.42 5.74
CA VAL A 134 2.47 -2.21 4.90
C VAL A 134 3.74 -1.45 5.23
N LYS A 135 4.09 -1.28 6.52
CA LYS A 135 5.36 -0.65 6.91
C LYS A 135 6.56 -1.36 6.28
N ARG A 136 6.65 -2.68 6.44
CA ARG A 136 7.75 -3.48 5.87
C ARG A 136 7.81 -3.34 4.36
N MET A 137 6.69 -3.48 3.67
CA MET A 137 6.59 -3.32 2.22
C MET A 137 7.12 -1.95 1.75
N LEU A 138 6.69 -0.87 2.40
CA LEU A 138 7.10 0.49 2.00
C LEU A 138 8.58 0.75 2.29
N ILE A 139 9.11 0.20 3.39
CA ILE A 139 10.55 0.25 3.70
C ILE A 139 11.34 -0.54 2.64
N ASP A 140 10.88 -1.72 2.23
CA ASP A 140 11.51 -2.51 1.16
C ASP A 140 11.55 -1.76 -0.17
N LEU A 141 10.42 -1.14 -0.55
CA LEU A 141 10.33 -0.30 -1.76
C LEU A 141 11.29 0.90 -1.68
N TRP A 142 11.38 1.54 -0.52
CA TRP A 142 12.31 2.64 -0.30
C TRP A 142 13.78 2.23 -0.39
N GLN A 143 14.13 1.12 0.26
CA GLN A 143 15.51 0.60 0.25
C GLN A 143 15.93 0.09 -1.14
N ALA A 144 14.98 -0.39 -1.94
CA ALA A 144 15.20 -0.73 -3.34
C ALA A 144 15.46 0.50 -4.23
N ARG A 145 15.27 1.73 -3.72
CA ARG A 145 15.36 3.01 -4.43
C ARG A 145 14.31 3.20 -5.52
N SER A 146 13.13 2.62 -5.32
CA SER A 146 11.96 2.84 -6.16
C SER A 146 11.30 4.20 -5.84
N ALA A 147 12.05 5.29 -6.00
CA ALA A 147 11.67 6.64 -5.58
C ALA A 147 10.33 7.13 -6.17
N PHE A 148 9.91 6.58 -7.31
CA PHE A 148 8.61 6.89 -7.93
C PHE A 148 7.44 6.23 -7.19
N LEU A 149 7.58 4.96 -6.78
CA LEU A 149 6.53 4.23 -6.06
C LEU A 149 6.28 4.82 -4.67
N GLU A 150 7.33 5.37 -4.07
CA GLU A 150 7.22 6.06 -2.78
C GLU A 150 6.40 7.34 -2.85
N GLN A 151 6.48 8.08 -3.96
CA GLN A 151 5.77 9.35 -4.13
C GLN A 151 4.27 9.14 -4.38
N GLN A 152 3.86 7.94 -4.79
CA GLN A 152 2.44 7.63 -4.99
C GLN A 152 1.69 7.43 -3.67
N VAL A 153 2.37 7.00 -2.60
CA VAL A 153 1.71 6.75 -1.31
C VAL A 153 1.45 8.09 -0.63
N SER A 154 0.17 8.45 -0.57
CA SER A 154 -0.29 9.77 -0.15
C SER A 154 -0.68 9.80 1.33
N GLY A 155 -1.33 8.73 1.79
CA GLY A 155 -1.82 8.62 3.16
C GLY A 155 -1.85 7.19 3.69
N ILE A 156 -1.61 7.03 4.98
CA ILE A 156 -1.67 5.73 5.66
C ILE A 156 -2.41 5.91 6.98
N VAL A 157 -3.41 5.06 7.21
CA VAL A 157 -4.18 5.01 8.44
C VAL A 157 -3.93 3.67 9.12
N PHE A 158 -3.24 3.70 10.26
CA PHE A 158 -3.04 2.54 11.12
C PHE A 158 -4.12 2.46 12.18
N ILE A 159 -4.91 1.39 12.18
CA ILE A 159 -5.97 1.15 13.15
C ILE A 159 -5.58 -0.04 14.02
N SER A 160 -5.29 0.23 15.29
CA SER A 160 -4.85 -0.77 16.27
C SER A 160 -3.61 -1.57 15.86
N THR A 161 -2.68 -0.94 15.14
CA THR A 161 -1.41 -1.58 14.76
C THR A 161 -0.41 -1.56 15.93
N PRO A 162 0.14 -2.72 16.35
CA PRO A 162 1.08 -2.81 17.48
C PRO A 162 2.52 -2.43 17.08
N ALA A 163 2.73 -1.14 16.79
CA ALA A 163 3.98 -0.56 16.30
C ALA A 163 5.17 -0.76 17.25
N LYS A 164 5.09 -0.33 18.52
CA LYS A 164 6.22 -0.37 19.49
C LYS A 164 6.40 -1.73 20.21
N GLY A 165 5.91 -2.80 19.60
CA GLY A 165 5.59 -4.02 20.32
C GLY A 165 4.24 -3.90 21.00
N ALA A 166 3.53 -5.02 21.15
CA ALA A 166 2.52 -5.13 22.18
C ALA A 166 3.18 -5.70 23.44
N ASN A 167 2.48 -5.77 24.58
CA ASN A 167 2.83 -6.82 25.52
C ASN A 167 2.64 -8.14 24.74
N GLY A 168 3.73 -8.72 24.21
CA GLY A 168 3.67 -9.82 23.24
C GLY A 168 2.86 -11.00 23.76
N ALA A 169 2.79 -11.15 25.09
CA ALA A 169 1.88 -12.06 25.77
C ALA A 169 0.40 -11.76 25.51
N ASN A 170 -0.07 -10.51 25.61
CA ASN A 170 -1.47 -10.13 25.39
C ASN A 170 -1.90 -10.27 23.92
N TYR A 171 -1.04 -9.85 22.99
CA TYR A 171 -1.33 -10.00 21.56
C TYR A 171 -1.34 -11.46 21.14
N LEU A 172 -0.34 -12.26 21.57
CA LEU A 172 -0.30 -13.70 21.31
C LEU A 172 -1.43 -14.46 22.03
N GLU A 173 -1.82 -14.03 23.23
CA GLU A 173 -2.93 -14.61 23.98
C GLU A 173 -4.29 -14.31 23.32
N LEU A 174 -4.50 -13.11 22.78
CA LEU A 174 -5.66 -12.82 21.94
C LEU A 174 -5.69 -13.78 20.74
N LEU A 175 -4.57 -13.90 20.02
CA LEU A 175 -4.48 -14.76 18.85
C LEU A 175 -4.79 -16.22 19.19
N ALA A 176 -4.24 -16.74 20.28
CA ALA A 176 -4.54 -18.06 20.78
C ALA A 176 -6.04 -18.24 21.10
N ARG A 177 -6.68 -17.24 21.74
CA ARG A 177 -8.09 -17.29 22.11
C ARG A 177 -9.02 -17.19 20.90
N LEU A 178 -8.70 -16.35 19.91
CA LEU A 178 -9.50 -16.19 18.70
C LEU A 178 -9.37 -17.36 17.72
N GLY A 179 -8.18 -17.98 17.64
CA GLY A 179 -7.94 -19.10 16.73
C GLY A 179 -8.24 -20.50 17.29
N GLY A 180 -8.69 -20.61 18.55
CA GLY A 180 -8.97 -21.90 19.19
C GLY A 180 -7.75 -22.80 19.40
N VAL A 181 -6.54 -22.28 19.20
CA VAL A 181 -5.27 -23.00 19.37
C VAL A 181 -4.65 -22.59 20.70
N ARG A 182 -4.28 -23.58 21.53
CA ARG A 182 -3.40 -23.34 22.68
C ARG A 182 -2.11 -22.71 22.13
N PRO A 183 -1.55 -21.66 22.75
CA PRO A 183 -0.29 -21.09 22.30
C PRO A 183 0.81 -22.11 22.58
N LEU A 184 1.03 -23.02 21.64
CA LEU A 184 2.16 -23.94 21.56
C LEU A 184 3.31 -23.27 20.81
N VAL A 185 3.37 -21.96 20.96
CA VAL A 185 4.24 -21.09 20.21
C VAL A 185 5.23 -20.54 21.23
N ASP A 186 6.29 -21.31 21.40
CA ASP A 186 7.56 -20.91 22.02
C ASP A 186 8.26 -19.86 21.11
N LEU A 187 7.49 -18.93 20.53
CA LEU A 187 8.02 -17.70 19.96
C LEU A 187 8.47 -16.90 21.16
N ARG A 188 9.78 -16.84 21.34
CA ARG A 188 10.42 -15.95 22.29
C ARG A 188 9.83 -14.57 22.02
N THR A 189 8.99 -14.07 22.93
CA THR A 189 8.44 -12.70 22.92
C THR A 189 9.52 -11.65 22.69
N TYR A 190 10.76 -11.99 23.07
CA TYR A 190 11.98 -11.29 22.76
C TYR A 190 12.24 -11.05 21.25
N ASP A 191 12.05 -12.07 20.40
CA ASP A 191 12.34 -11.99 18.96
C ASP A 191 11.32 -11.09 18.24
N VAL A 192 10.04 -11.16 18.63
CA VAL A 192 8.98 -10.30 18.09
C VAL A 192 9.19 -8.84 18.49
N ASN A 193 9.49 -8.57 19.76
CA ASN A 193 9.74 -7.21 20.22
C ASN A 193 11.00 -6.61 19.57
N THR A 194 12.06 -7.41 19.40
CA THR A 194 13.28 -6.98 18.71
C THR A 194 12.98 -6.65 17.24
N TYR A 195 12.22 -7.51 16.56
CA TYR A 195 11.79 -7.26 15.18
C TYR A 195 11.00 -5.96 15.06
N LEU A 196 9.99 -5.75 15.91
CA LEU A 196 9.16 -4.54 15.88
C LEU A 196 9.96 -3.28 16.17
N GLN A 197 10.93 -3.34 17.10
CA GLN A 197 11.84 -2.21 17.32
C GLN A 197 12.70 -1.89 16.09
N ILE A 198 13.25 -2.91 15.41
CA ILE A 198 14.00 -2.71 14.17
C ILE A 198 13.09 -2.11 13.10
N LEU A 199 11.88 -2.64 12.93
CA LEU A 199 10.91 -2.15 11.97
C LEU A 199 10.52 -0.69 12.24
N GLU A 200 10.28 -0.31 13.51
CA GLU A 200 9.96 1.07 13.86
C GLU A 200 11.13 2.04 13.65
N ASN A 201 12.36 1.61 13.91
CA ASN A 201 13.54 2.43 13.62
C ASN A 201 13.66 2.68 12.11
N GLN A 202 13.49 1.65 11.29
CA GLN A 202 13.49 1.78 9.84
C GLN A 202 12.30 2.60 9.33
N TRP A 203 11.13 2.45 9.94
CA TRP A 203 9.95 3.25 9.64
C TRP A 203 10.17 4.73 9.95
N LYS A 204 10.84 5.02 11.07
CA LYS A 204 11.24 6.37 11.41
C LYS A 204 12.17 6.95 10.36
N ASP A 205 13.20 6.22 9.94
CA ASP A 205 14.11 6.67 8.89
C ASP A 205 13.37 6.88 7.57
N TYR A 206 12.43 5.98 7.23
CA TYR A 206 11.53 6.14 6.10
C TYR A 206 10.77 7.47 6.24
N VAL A 207 9.97 7.70 7.28
CA VAL A 207 9.17 8.92 7.41
C VAL A 207 10.02 10.20 7.49
N ASP A 208 11.22 10.16 8.09
CA ASP A 208 12.10 11.33 8.28
C ASP A 208 12.95 11.69 7.03
N ARG A 209 12.97 10.86 5.97
CA ARG A 209 13.92 10.94 4.84
C ARG A 209 13.91 12.23 3.99
N GLY A 210 12.97 13.14 4.20
CA GLY A 210 12.85 14.34 3.38
C GLY A 210 11.85 15.36 3.92
N ARG A 211 12.10 15.89 5.12
CA ARG A 211 11.24 16.81 5.92
C ARG A 211 10.70 18.09 5.24
N ARG A 212 10.76 18.22 3.92
CA ARG A 212 10.12 19.31 3.16
C ARG A 212 8.79 18.92 2.50
N ASP A 213 8.55 17.62 2.24
CA ASP A 213 7.46 17.17 1.37
C ASP A 213 6.62 16.08 2.07
N ARG A 214 5.63 16.48 2.89
CA ARG A 214 4.89 15.62 3.84
C ARG A 214 3.96 14.58 3.17
N VAL A 215 4.51 13.62 2.44
CA VAL A 215 3.83 12.39 2.02
C VAL A 215 4.73 11.17 2.24
N PRO A 216 4.18 10.00 2.64
CA PRO A 216 2.78 9.82 3.02
C PRO A 216 2.45 10.52 4.35
N ARG A 217 1.23 11.06 4.48
CA ARG A 217 0.70 11.44 5.79
C ARG A 217 0.32 10.19 6.57
N VAL A 218 0.67 10.13 7.85
CA VAL A 218 0.49 8.94 8.69
C VAL A 218 -0.42 9.26 9.87
N PHE A 219 -1.51 8.52 9.97
CA PHE A 219 -2.52 8.68 11.02
C PHE A 219 -2.72 7.38 11.78
N VAL A 220 -3.04 7.50 13.07
CA VAL A 220 -3.19 6.34 13.96
C VAL A 220 -4.50 6.43 14.72
N ALA A 221 -5.22 5.32 14.79
CA ALA A 221 -6.34 5.13 15.70
C ALA A 221 -6.11 3.89 16.58
N TYR A 222 -6.67 3.88 17.78
CA TYR A 222 -6.52 2.78 18.73
C TYR A 222 -7.83 2.47 19.46
N GLU A 223 -7.99 1.22 19.86
CA GLU A 223 -9.14 0.75 20.62
C GLU A 223 -9.09 1.22 22.08
N THR A 224 -10.26 1.38 22.68
CA THR A 224 -10.36 1.76 24.11
C THR A 224 -11.13 0.73 24.93
N GLN A 225 -11.77 -0.25 24.27
CA GLN A 225 -12.49 -1.34 24.94
C GLN A 225 -11.70 -2.66 24.83
N PRO A 226 -11.74 -3.49 25.89
CA PRO A 226 -11.05 -4.77 25.88
C PRO A 226 -11.74 -5.78 24.97
N THR A 227 -10.95 -6.57 24.25
CA THR A 227 -11.40 -7.76 23.51
C THR A 227 -11.21 -8.97 24.41
N HIS A 228 -12.28 -9.70 24.72
CA HIS A 228 -12.23 -10.87 25.62
C HIS A 228 -11.54 -10.60 26.98
N GLY A 229 -11.66 -9.37 27.50
CA GLY A 229 -11.07 -8.95 28.79
C GLY A 229 -9.67 -8.33 28.71
N TYR A 230 -9.08 -8.20 27.51
CA TYR A 230 -7.74 -7.63 27.32
C TYR A 230 -7.77 -6.45 26.35
N LEU A 231 -7.11 -5.35 26.70
CA LEU A 231 -6.78 -4.31 25.73
C LEU A 231 -5.60 -4.83 24.90
N VAL A 232 -5.82 -5.05 23.61
CA VAL A 232 -4.88 -5.80 22.75
C VAL A 232 -3.73 -4.90 22.36
N VAL A 233 -4.05 -3.71 21.88
CA VAL A 233 -3.09 -2.67 21.53
C VAL A 233 -3.44 -1.36 22.27
N PRO A 234 -3.04 -1.26 23.55
CA PRO A 234 -3.04 0.00 24.27
C PRO A 234 -2.37 1.13 23.47
N GLN A 235 -2.79 2.37 23.71
CA GLN A 235 -2.24 3.56 23.04
C GLN A 235 -0.70 3.57 22.98
N LEU A 236 -0.04 3.22 24.08
CA LEU A 236 1.43 3.16 24.20
C LEU A 236 2.08 2.28 23.11
N TYR A 237 1.39 1.23 22.69
CA TYR A 237 1.88 0.26 21.71
C TYR A 237 1.53 0.63 20.27
N THR A 238 0.65 1.61 20.06
CA THR A 238 0.35 2.20 18.73
C THR A 238 1.29 3.35 18.35
N GLU A 239 2.10 3.84 19.29
CA GLU A 239 2.97 4.98 19.05
C GLU A 239 3.97 4.72 17.94
N THR A 240 3.92 5.53 16.89
CA THR A 240 4.81 5.47 15.73
C THR A 240 4.99 6.87 15.18
N PRO A 241 6.06 7.17 14.40
CA PRO A 241 6.11 8.39 13.59
C PRO A 241 4.79 8.62 12.84
N GLN A 242 4.10 9.71 13.17
CA GLN A 242 2.76 10.07 12.71
C GLN A 242 2.61 11.60 12.64
N ASP A 243 1.66 12.07 11.86
CA ASP A 243 1.42 13.51 11.63
C ASP A 243 0.51 14.16 12.69
N ASP A 244 -0.33 13.35 13.35
CA ASP A 244 -1.35 13.81 14.29
C ASP A 244 -1.35 13.01 15.59
N ARG A 245 -2.16 13.44 16.56
CA ARG A 245 -2.40 12.65 17.77
C ARG A 245 -3.21 11.40 17.43
N ALA A 246 -2.82 10.27 18.01
CA ALA A 246 -3.56 9.02 17.87
C ALA A 246 -5.02 9.18 18.34
N TYR A 247 -5.96 8.75 17.50
CA TYR A 247 -7.39 8.90 17.71
C TYR A 247 -7.98 7.75 18.53
N PRO A 248 -8.60 8.00 19.70
CA PRO A 248 -9.26 6.97 20.48
C PRO A 248 -10.60 6.57 19.83
N VAL A 249 -10.83 5.27 19.68
CA VAL A 249 -12.11 4.73 19.22
C VAL A 249 -12.75 3.90 20.33
N THR A 250 -14.01 4.20 20.65
CA THR A 250 -14.82 3.43 21.60
C THR A 250 -15.31 2.12 20.98
N ALA A 251 -14.37 1.22 20.75
CA ALA A 251 -14.56 -0.12 20.20
C ALA A 251 -13.49 -1.06 20.76
N ASP A 252 -13.68 -2.35 20.57
CA ASP A 252 -12.65 -3.36 20.84
C ASP A 252 -11.78 -3.60 19.59
N HIS A 253 -10.76 -4.47 19.69
CA HIS A 253 -9.77 -4.70 18.64
C HIS A 253 -10.38 -5.25 17.34
N LEU A 254 -11.50 -5.97 17.43
CA LEU A 254 -12.14 -6.61 16.28
C LEU A 254 -13.19 -5.70 15.63
N SER A 255 -13.95 -4.97 16.46
CA SER A 255 -15.04 -4.11 16.03
C SER A 255 -14.59 -2.70 15.61
N ILE A 256 -13.39 -2.27 15.99
CA ILE A 256 -12.85 -0.94 15.64
C ILE A 256 -12.82 -0.70 14.13
N VAL A 257 -12.70 -1.75 13.32
CA VAL A 257 -12.71 -1.68 11.85
C VAL A 257 -14.00 -2.15 11.21
N LYS A 258 -15.10 -2.15 11.97
CA LYS A 258 -16.41 -2.64 11.52
C LYS A 258 -17.49 -1.57 11.72
N PRO A 259 -17.39 -0.39 11.08
CA PRO A 259 -18.43 0.64 11.20
C PRO A 259 -19.80 0.10 10.78
N ALA A 260 -20.83 0.50 11.51
CA ALA A 260 -22.21 0.06 11.24
C ALA A 260 -22.78 0.71 9.96
N ASP A 261 -22.32 1.93 9.67
CA ASP A 261 -22.74 2.78 8.56
C ASP A 261 -21.73 3.95 8.38
N ARG A 262 -22.02 4.86 7.44
CA ARG A 262 -21.20 6.05 7.16
C ARG A 262 -21.21 7.12 8.27
N ASN A 263 -22.15 7.08 9.21
CA ASN A 263 -22.18 8.03 10.35
C ASN A 263 -21.36 7.52 11.54
N SER A 264 -20.74 6.35 11.41
CA SER A 264 -19.87 5.80 12.43
C SER A 264 -18.64 6.70 12.58
N ARG A 265 -18.33 7.11 13.82
CA ARG A 265 -17.22 8.05 14.09
C ARG A 265 -15.87 7.62 13.50
N VAL A 266 -15.59 6.32 13.46
CA VAL A 266 -14.36 5.80 12.86
C VAL A 266 -14.37 5.96 11.34
N TYR A 267 -15.52 5.74 10.68
CA TYR A 267 -15.69 5.96 9.25
C TYR A 267 -15.43 7.43 8.91
N ASP A 268 -16.14 8.35 9.58
CA ASP A 268 -15.99 9.78 9.37
C ASP A 268 -14.55 10.23 9.60
N TRP A 269 -13.91 9.76 10.69
CA TRP A 269 -12.54 10.12 10.98
C TRP A 269 -11.58 9.65 9.87
N VAL A 270 -11.68 8.40 9.42
CA VAL A 270 -10.83 7.87 8.33
C VAL A 270 -11.05 8.65 7.03
N LYS A 271 -12.30 8.97 6.68
CA LYS A 271 -12.63 9.76 5.49
C LYS A 271 -11.86 11.08 5.47
N HIS A 272 -11.98 11.87 6.53
CA HIS A 272 -11.31 13.16 6.64
C HIS A 272 -9.77 13.04 6.62
N ARG A 273 -9.20 11.94 7.13
CA ARG A 273 -7.75 11.69 7.06
C ARG A 273 -7.28 11.40 5.64
N ILE A 274 -8.08 10.67 4.86
CA ILE A 274 -7.80 10.42 3.44
C ILE A 274 -7.88 11.72 2.63
N GLU A 275 -8.92 12.52 2.85
CA GLU A 275 -9.07 13.84 2.22
C GLU A 275 -7.90 14.77 2.55
N GLU A 276 -7.52 14.87 3.84
CA GLU A 276 -6.38 15.67 4.29
C GLU A 276 -5.06 15.22 3.67
N ALA A 277 -4.85 13.91 3.53
CA ALA A 277 -3.68 13.37 2.84
C ALA A 277 -3.70 13.68 1.34
N SER A 278 -4.86 13.70 0.71
CA SER A 278 -5.02 14.08 -0.70
C SER A 278 -4.72 15.56 -0.93
N GLU A 279 -5.21 16.44 -0.07
CA GLU A 279 -4.88 17.87 -0.10
C GLU A 279 -3.37 18.09 0.11
N ALA A 280 -2.77 17.37 1.06
CA ALA A 280 -1.34 17.44 1.31
C ALA A 280 -0.51 16.95 0.10
N HIS A 281 -0.93 15.84 -0.53
CA HIS A 281 -0.28 15.33 -1.73
C HIS A 281 -0.35 16.35 -2.88
N ALA A 282 -1.51 16.96 -3.11
CA ALA A 282 -1.69 18.02 -4.10
C ALA A 282 -0.82 19.27 -3.81
N ALA A 283 -0.44 19.49 -2.55
CA ALA A 283 0.41 20.59 -2.11
C ALA A 283 1.92 20.28 -2.10
N VAL A 284 2.33 19.02 -2.27
CA VAL A 284 3.75 18.65 -2.33
C VAL A 284 4.41 19.42 -3.48
N PRO A 285 5.47 20.21 -3.22
CA PRO A 285 6.19 20.92 -4.26
C PRO A 285 6.69 19.91 -5.29
N PHE A 286 6.10 19.98 -6.47
CA PHE A 286 6.53 19.25 -7.64
C PHE A 286 8.06 19.25 -7.76
N LYS A 287 8.65 18.10 -8.10
CA LYS A 287 10.09 18.01 -8.36
C LYS A 287 10.47 19.05 -9.40
N GLU A 288 11.33 19.99 -9.01
CA GLU A 288 11.84 21.04 -9.89
C GLU A 288 12.90 20.44 -10.82
N TRP A 289 12.57 20.33 -12.10
CA TRP A 289 13.51 19.88 -13.12
C TRP A 289 14.22 21.10 -13.73
N GLY A 290 15.56 21.05 -13.84
CA GLY A 290 16.37 22.13 -14.40
C GLY A 290 16.72 23.26 -13.42
N SER A 291 17.02 22.94 -12.15
CA SER A 291 17.27 23.96 -11.12
C SER A 291 18.60 24.72 -11.32
N GLY A 292 18.53 25.83 -12.06
CA GLY A 292 19.52 26.90 -12.09
C GLY A 292 19.18 27.99 -13.12
N PRO A 293 19.49 29.29 -12.87
CA PRO A 293 19.41 30.31 -13.91
C PRO A 293 20.30 29.91 -15.09
N GLY A 294 19.69 29.57 -16.23
CA GLY A 294 20.42 29.09 -17.42
C GLY A 294 20.77 27.60 -17.43
N ALA A 295 20.12 26.76 -16.64
CA ALA A 295 20.27 25.30 -16.71
C ALA A 295 19.59 24.74 -17.97
N TRP A 296 20.35 24.69 -19.06
CA TRP A 296 19.97 24.03 -20.31
C TRP A 296 20.34 22.54 -20.21
N GLU A 297 19.44 21.68 -19.72
CA GLU A 297 19.62 20.24 -19.86
C GLU A 297 18.99 19.75 -21.16
N ARG A 298 19.71 18.87 -21.86
CA ARG A 298 19.14 18.10 -22.96
C ARG A 298 18.22 17.07 -22.35
N LEU A 299 17.05 16.90 -22.93
CA LEU A 299 16.14 15.85 -22.48
C LEU A 299 16.79 14.45 -22.55
N ASP A 300 17.78 14.23 -23.43
CA ASP A 300 18.55 12.99 -23.45
C ASP A 300 19.37 12.75 -22.17
N SER A 301 19.86 13.78 -21.48
CA SER A 301 20.57 13.62 -20.20
C SER A 301 19.60 13.14 -19.12
N LEU A 302 18.40 13.71 -19.10
CA LEU A 302 17.30 13.32 -18.22
C LEU A 302 16.86 11.88 -18.51
N ILE A 303 16.64 11.51 -19.77
CA ILE A 303 16.24 10.15 -20.17
C ILE A 303 17.34 9.13 -19.83
N ARG A 304 18.62 9.46 -20.07
CA ARG A 304 19.75 8.55 -19.82
C ARG A 304 19.95 8.25 -18.33
N GLN A 305 19.73 9.22 -17.43
CA GLN A 305 19.84 8.98 -15.98
C GLN A 305 18.93 7.84 -15.49
N PHE A 306 17.79 7.63 -16.14
CA PHE A 306 16.80 6.62 -15.76
C PHE A 306 16.82 5.37 -16.68
N SER A 307 17.52 5.42 -17.81
CA SER A 307 17.65 4.30 -18.77
C SER A 307 18.87 3.40 -18.53
N LEU A 308 19.69 3.63 -17.48
CA LEU A 308 20.94 2.90 -17.29
C LEU A 308 20.75 1.46 -16.75
N PRO A 309 21.44 0.43 -17.30
CA PRO A 309 21.24 -1.00 -16.97
C PRO A 309 21.59 -1.42 -15.53
N THR A 310 22.31 -0.59 -14.78
CA THR A 310 22.57 -0.84 -13.34
C THR A 310 21.33 -0.61 -12.48
N ALA A 311 20.27 -0.02 -13.02
CA ALA A 311 18.93 0.08 -12.43
C ALA A 311 18.11 -1.22 -12.60
N ARG A 312 18.75 -2.37 -12.88
CA ARG A 312 18.09 -3.67 -12.82
C ARG A 312 17.86 -4.08 -11.37
N ARG A 313 16.66 -3.75 -10.85
CA ARG A 313 15.81 -4.62 -10.02
C ARG A 313 14.48 -3.98 -9.60
N ASP A 314 14.10 -2.85 -10.19
CA ASP A 314 12.80 -2.25 -9.97
C ASP A 314 11.99 -2.45 -11.24
N GLY A 315 10.78 -3.03 -11.16
CA GLY A 315 9.88 -3.29 -12.29
C GLY A 315 9.40 -2.04 -13.07
N PHE A 316 10.14 -0.94 -12.98
CA PHE A 316 9.85 0.37 -13.52
C PHE A 316 10.60 0.60 -14.84
N ASN A 317 10.25 -0.17 -15.88
CA ASN A 317 10.76 0.07 -17.22
C ASN A 317 9.97 1.21 -17.87
N LEU A 318 10.44 2.46 -17.75
CA LEU A 318 9.92 3.56 -18.58
C LEU A 318 10.26 3.25 -20.04
N LYS A 319 9.26 2.88 -20.81
CA LYS A 319 9.45 2.53 -22.22
C LYS A 319 9.20 3.75 -23.08
N ILE A 320 10.28 4.29 -23.63
CA ILE A 320 10.22 5.38 -24.60
C ILE A 320 10.20 4.76 -26.00
N SER A 321 9.20 5.13 -26.80
CA SER A 321 9.05 4.66 -28.18
C SER A 321 8.58 5.79 -29.09
N GLY A 322 8.76 5.67 -30.39
CA GLY A 322 8.51 6.75 -31.35
C GLY A 322 9.41 6.64 -32.57
N ASP A 323 9.21 7.53 -33.54
CA ASP A 323 10.10 7.63 -34.70
C ASP A 323 11.52 7.98 -34.24
N ALA A 324 12.54 7.39 -34.89
CA ALA A 324 13.94 7.61 -34.53
C ALA A 324 14.35 9.09 -34.63
N SER A 325 13.77 9.84 -35.58
CA SER A 325 13.95 11.30 -35.65
C SER A 325 13.28 12.00 -34.48
N ALA A 326 12.04 11.63 -34.14
CA ALA A 326 11.31 12.20 -33.01
C ALA A 326 12.05 11.97 -31.69
N ILE A 327 12.52 10.76 -31.41
CA ILE A 327 13.29 10.46 -30.18
C ILE A 327 14.59 11.27 -30.13
N ASN A 328 15.28 11.44 -31.26
CA ASN A 328 16.52 12.20 -31.34
C ASN A 328 16.29 13.72 -31.20
N ASP A 329 15.21 14.24 -31.80
CA ASP A 329 14.78 15.63 -31.68
C ASP A 329 14.35 15.94 -30.24
N VAL A 330 13.48 15.09 -29.68
CA VAL A 330 13.02 15.12 -28.28
C VAL A 330 14.22 15.12 -27.33
N GLY A 331 15.21 14.24 -27.54
CA GLY A 331 16.43 14.18 -26.74
C GLY A 331 17.32 15.45 -26.84
N ARG A 332 17.26 16.18 -27.94
CA ARG A 332 18.09 17.38 -28.19
C ARG A 332 17.37 18.70 -27.91
N LEU A 333 16.05 18.67 -27.78
CA LEU A 333 15.24 19.83 -27.47
C LEU A 333 15.67 20.43 -26.13
N SER A 334 15.94 21.73 -26.20
CA SER A 334 16.33 22.51 -25.04
C SER A 334 15.07 22.87 -24.26
N VAL A 335 14.85 22.18 -23.15
CA VAL A 335 13.72 22.48 -22.26
C VAL A 335 14.03 23.76 -21.48
N MET A 336 13.21 24.80 -21.65
CA MET A 336 13.38 26.06 -20.93
C MET A 336 12.55 26.09 -19.65
N GLY A 337 13.17 26.50 -18.56
CA GLY A 337 12.49 26.78 -17.30
C GLY A 337 12.47 25.61 -16.33
N THR A 338 11.84 25.85 -15.19
CA THR A 338 11.68 24.88 -14.12
C THR A 338 10.38 24.13 -14.34
N TYR A 339 10.46 22.83 -14.60
CA TYR A 339 9.27 22.00 -14.76
C TYR A 339 8.88 21.42 -13.41
N ARG A 340 7.58 21.33 -13.18
CA ARG A 340 6.95 20.92 -11.93
C ARG A 340 5.88 19.89 -12.28
N ALA A 341 6.11 18.62 -11.96
CA ALA A 341 5.21 17.52 -12.27
C ALA A 341 5.26 16.39 -11.22
N ALA A 342 4.12 15.73 -10.98
CA ALA A 342 3.96 14.64 -10.02
C ALA A 342 4.45 13.30 -10.59
N THR A 343 4.36 13.11 -11.91
CA THR A 343 4.86 11.93 -12.61
C THR A 343 5.72 12.30 -13.83
N TRP A 344 6.44 11.32 -14.41
CA TRP A 344 7.11 11.51 -15.70
C TRP A 344 6.13 11.91 -16.80
N ALA A 345 4.93 11.32 -16.82
CA ALA A 345 3.91 11.68 -17.81
C ALA A 345 3.47 13.14 -17.65
N ASP A 346 3.19 13.59 -16.41
CA ASP A 346 2.83 15.00 -16.17
C ASP A 346 3.98 15.95 -16.53
N MET A 347 5.23 15.52 -16.32
CA MET A 347 6.40 16.29 -16.72
C MET A 347 6.44 16.43 -18.24
N PHE A 348 6.21 15.34 -18.96
CA PHE A 348 6.17 15.37 -20.42
C PHE A 348 4.97 16.12 -20.97
N ASP A 349 3.81 16.11 -20.31
CA ASP A 349 2.68 16.98 -20.65
C ASP A 349 3.09 18.46 -20.61
N HIS A 350 3.81 18.87 -19.56
CA HIS A 350 4.31 20.25 -19.44
C HIS A 350 5.38 20.59 -20.50
N ILE A 351 6.30 19.66 -20.77
CA ILE A 351 7.36 19.84 -21.78
C ILE A 351 6.75 19.94 -23.18
N VAL A 352 5.78 19.09 -23.52
CA VAL A 352 5.09 19.08 -24.81
C VAL A 352 4.23 20.33 -24.99
N ALA A 353 3.53 20.78 -23.95
CA ALA A 353 2.77 22.03 -24.02
C ALA A 353 3.64 23.24 -24.39
N ALA A 354 4.92 23.24 -24.00
CA ALA A 354 5.89 24.28 -24.35
C ALA A 354 6.57 24.05 -25.72
N ASN A 355 6.48 22.86 -26.30
CA ASN A 355 7.19 22.45 -27.52
C ASN A 355 6.21 21.84 -28.53
N THR A 356 5.51 22.69 -29.28
CA THR A 356 4.38 22.31 -30.15
C THR A 356 4.72 21.34 -31.30
N CYS A 357 6.00 21.20 -31.65
CA CYS A 357 6.47 20.28 -32.67
C CYS A 357 6.64 18.84 -32.16
N ILE A 358 6.52 18.62 -30.85
CA ILE A 358 6.54 17.31 -30.23
C ILE A 358 5.12 16.98 -29.83
N HIS A 359 4.67 15.77 -30.15
CA HIS A 359 3.53 15.17 -29.48
C HIS A 359 4.00 13.99 -28.67
N PHE A 360 3.38 13.79 -27.52
CA PHE A 360 3.54 12.55 -26.79
C PHE A 360 2.19 12.00 -26.35
N THR A 361 2.13 10.68 -26.22
CA THR A 361 1.04 9.98 -25.55
C THR A 361 1.62 9.09 -24.47
N ALA A 362 1.07 9.17 -23.26
CA ALA A 362 1.33 8.22 -22.19
C ALA A 362 0.38 7.03 -22.32
N SER A 363 0.85 5.83 -21.99
CA SER A 363 -0.04 4.75 -21.61
C SER A 363 -0.89 5.15 -20.40
N SER A 364 -2.01 4.48 -20.18
CA SER A 364 -2.81 4.64 -18.94
C SER A 364 -1.97 4.46 -17.68
N SER A 365 -0.98 3.56 -17.74
CA SER A 365 0.00 3.33 -16.66
C SER A 365 1.07 4.40 -16.51
N ARG A 366 1.07 5.42 -17.38
CA ARG A 366 2.07 6.50 -17.45
C ARG A 366 3.53 6.02 -17.52
N ARG A 367 3.75 4.77 -17.96
CA ARG A 367 5.04 4.07 -18.04
C ARG A 367 5.51 3.77 -19.46
N GLU A 368 4.64 3.85 -20.45
CA GLU A 368 5.05 3.93 -21.84
C GLU A 368 4.83 5.35 -22.34
N LEU A 369 5.89 5.99 -22.82
CA LEU A 369 5.82 7.30 -23.45
C LEU A 369 6.09 7.10 -24.93
N ARG A 370 5.10 7.43 -25.76
CA ARG A 370 5.26 7.45 -27.21
C ARG A 370 5.44 8.87 -27.66
N PHE A 371 6.54 9.15 -28.35
CA PHE A 371 6.83 10.46 -28.92
C PHE A 371 6.65 10.42 -30.43
N SER A 372 6.15 11.53 -30.98
CA SER A 372 6.15 11.81 -32.41
C SER A 372 6.52 13.26 -32.63
N SER A 373 7.16 13.53 -33.76
CA SER A 373 7.62 14.87 -34.15
C SER A 373 7.16 15.09 -35.59
N PRO A 374 5.90 15.49 -35.82
CA PRO A 374 5.39 15.69 -37.17
C PRO A 374 6.14 16.80 -37.91
N ASP A 375 6.65 17.78 -37.16
CA ASP A 375 7.47 18.88 -37.67
C ASP A 375 8.89 18.76 -37.12
N ALA A 376 9.84 18.36 -37.97
CA ALA A 376 11.24 18.17 -37.56
C ALA A 376 11.81 19.43 -36.89
N ALA A 377 12.43 19.26 -35.72
CA ALA A 377 13.01 20.38 -34.98
C ALA A 377 14.19 21.01 -35.75
N LYS A 378 14.37 22.33 -35.63
CA LYS A 378 15.45 23.06 -36.31
C LYS A 378 16.62 23.31 -35.38
N GLN A 379 17.84 23.26 -35.94
CA GLN A 379 19.06 23.58 -35.20
C GLN A 379 19.43 25.06 -35.39
N CYS A 380 19.49 25.79 -34.28
CA CYS A 380 19.91 27.18 -34.25
C CYS A 380 21.44 27.32 -34.38
N PRO A 381 21.95 28.48 -34.85
CA PRO A 381 23.39 28.75 -34.95
C PRO A 381 24.14 28.63 -33.62
N THR A 382 23.43 28.81 -32.51
CA THR A 382 23.92 28.62 -31.13
C THR A 382 24.09 27.15 -30.73
N GLY A 383 23.75 26.20 -31.61
CA GLY A 383 23.76 24.76 -31.35
C GLY A 383 22.48 24.24 -30.68
N ARG A 384 21.49 25.11 -30.41
CA ARG A 384 20.19 24.74 -29.82
C ARG A 384 19.29 24.02 -30.81
N THR A 385 18.45 23.12 -30.32
CA THR A 385 17.39 22.50 -31.13
C THR A 385 16.05 23.02 -30.61
N VAL A 386 15.25 23.63 -31.48
CA VAL A 386 13.96 24.25 -31.15
C VAL A 386 12.90 23.86 -32.16
N CYS A 387 11.62 23.99 -31.80
CA CYS A 387 10.53 23.78 -32.75
C CYS A 387 10.60 24.77 -33.93
N PRO A 388 10.12 24.40 -35.14
CA PRO A 388 10.20 25.27 -36.32
C PRO A 388 9.56 26.64 -36.13
N SER A 389 8.46 26.71 -35.38
CA SER A 389 7.73 27.93 -35.02
C SER A 389 8.45 28.81 -33.99
N ALA A 390 9.38 28.25 -33.22
CA ALA A 390 10.10 28.98 -32.17
C ALA A 390 11.26 29.81 -32.75
N ALA A 391 11.56 30.94 -32.12
CA ALA A 391 12.73 31.73 -32.46
C ALA A 391 14.02 31.01 -32.02
N CYS A 392 15.08 31.22 -32.79
CA CYS A 392 16.45 31.09 -32.30
C CYS A 392 16.82 32.37 -31.55
#